data_AF-A0A2V2EUV2-F1
#
_entry.id   AF-A0A2V2EUV2-F1
#
_cell.length_a   1.000
_cell.length_b   1.000
_cell.length_c   1.000
_cell.angle_alpha   90.00
_cell.angle_beta   90.00
_cell.angle_gamma   90.00
#
_symmetry.space_group_name_H-M   'P 1'
#
loop_
_entity.id
_entity.type
_entity.pdbx_description
1 polymer ?
#
loop_
_entity_poly.entity_id
_entity_poly.type
_entity_poly.pdbx_seq_one_letter_code
_entity_poly.pdbx_strand_id
1 'polypeptide(L)'
;MEEIKSGSELLAEVYRNTHYALQSISDILPETEDEALKEELKKMHDGYEKISGKAALYARENNIEIKEPGPIKKAMMWGSIKMSTLKDNSRAHIAEMMTQGT
;
A
#
# COMPACT_ATOMS: atom_id res chain seq x y z
N MET A 1 -6.13 -15.44 -24.83
CA MET A 1 -4.78 -15.88 -24.41
C MET A 1 -4.29 -14.78 -23.49
N GLU A 2 -4.00 -15.07 -22.23
CA GLU A 2 -3.58 -14.06 -21.25
C GLU A 2 -2.16 -13.62 -21.59
N GLU A 3 -1.92 -12.31 -21.66
CA GLU A 3 -0.62 -11.76 -22.05
C GLU A 3 0.35 -11.90 -20.86
N ILE A 4 1.50 -12.55 -21.08
CA ILE A 4 2.50 -12.73 -20.04
C ILE A 4 3.30 -11.43 -19.90
N LYS A 5 3.19 -10.78 -18.73
CA LYS A 5 3.95 -9.57 -18.41
C LYS A 5 5.45 -9.82 -18.43
N SER A 6 6.19 -8.83 -18.90
CA SER A 6 7.64 -8.81 -18.78
C SER A 6 8.09 -8.68 -17.32
N GLY A 7 9.33 -9.09 -17.03
CA GLY A 7 9.91 -8.97 -15.67
C GLY A 7 9.99 -7.51 -15.18
N SER A 8 10.23 -6.56 -16.07
CA SER A 8 10.24 -5.12 -15.75
C SER A 8 8.84 -4.60 -15.41
N GLU A 9 7.81 -5.04 -16.14
CA GLU A 9 6.42 -4.68 -15.84
C GLU A 9 5.98 -5.24 -14.48
N LEU A 10 6.32 -6.50 -14.20
CA LEU A 10 6.05 -7.12 -12.89
C LEU A 10 6.77 -6.39 -11.76
N LEU A 11 8.04 -6.03 -11.94
CA LEU A 11 8.80 -5.26 -10.95
C LEU A 11 8.16 -3.89 -10.69
N ALA A 12 7.75 -3.19 -11.75
CA ALA A 12 7.10 -1.89 -11.65
C ALA A 12 5.74 -1.99 -10.95
N GLU A 13 5.00 -3.08 -11.14
CA GLU A 13 3.77 -3.37 -10.40
C GLU A 13 4.01 -3.65 -8.92
N VAL A 14 5.00 -4.48 -8.59
CA VAL A 14 5.38 -4.74 -7.20
C VAL A 14 5.75 -3.42 -6.50
N TYR A 15 6.61 -2.62 -7.12
CA TYR A 15 6.98 -1.32 -6.58
C TYR A 15 5.76 -0.42 -6.35
N ARG A 16 4.90 -0.23 -7.37
CA ARG A 16 3.69 0.59 -7.23
C ARG A 16 2.75 0.08 -6.14
N ASN A 17 2.54 -1.23 -6.06
CA ASN A 17 1.62 -1.82 -5.09
C ASN A 17 2.14 -1.71 -3.66
N THR A 18 3.46 -1.80 -3.45
CA THR A 18 4.05 -1.52 -2.13
C THR A 18 3.80 -0.06 -1.72
N HIS A 19 3.91 0.90 -2.65
CA HIS A 19 3.59 2.31 -2.39
C HIS A 19 2.11 2.56 -2.11
N TYR A 20 1.20 1.83 -2.77
CA TYR A 20 -0.22 1.87 -2.41
C TYR A 20 -0.43 1.36 -0.99
N ALA A 21 0.13 0.20 -0.65
CA ALA A 21 0.00 -0.35 0.69
C ALA A 21 0.57 0.58 1.77
N LEU A 22 1.74 1.17 1.54
CA LEU A 22 2.34 2.15 2.46
C LEU A 22 1.44 3.37 2.67
N GLN A 23 0.89 3.92 1.58
CA GLN A 23 -0.05 5.04 1.65
C GLN A 23 -1.33 4.65 2.43
N SER A 24 -1.94 3.50 2.09
CA SER A 24 -3.13 2.99 2.77
C SER A 24 -2.92 2.81 4.26
N ILE A 25 -1.80 2.21 4.66
CA ILE A 25 -1.45 2.00 6.08
C ILE A 25 -1.24 3.34 6.78
N SER A 26 -0.52 4.28 6.14
CA SER A 26 -0.32 5.62 6.69
C SER A 26 -1.64 6.39 6.88
N ASP A 27 -2.61 6.20 5.98
CA ASP A 27 -3.89 6.91 6.01
C ASP A 27 -4.89 6.33 7.02
N ILE A 28 -4.83 5.00 7.26
CA ILE A 28 -5.73 4.29 8.18
C ILE A 28 -5.20 4.22 9.62
N LEU A 29 -3.87 4.33 9.82
CA LEU A 29 -3.25 4.33 11.15
C LEU A 29 -3.86 5.37 12.11
N PRO A 30 -4.12 6.64 11.70
CA PRO A 30 -4.78 7.63 12.53
C PRO A 30 -6.23 7.29 12.91
N GLU A 31 -6.91 6.48 12.12
CA GLU A 31 -8.32 6.08 12.31
C GLU A 31 -8.46 4.79 13.11
N THR A 32 -7.35 4.08 13.34
CA THR A 32 -7.33 2.84 14.10
C THR A 32 -7.23 3.18 15.58
N GLU A 33 -8.12 2.66 16.43
CA GLU A 33 -8.04 2.85 17.89
C GLU A 33 -7.40 1.67 18.62
N ASP A 34 -7.64 0.44 18.13
CA ASP A 34 -7.11 -0.80 18.72
C ASP A 34 -5.58 -0.85 18.61
N GLU A 35 -4.89 -0.82 19.76
CA GLU A 35 -3.42 -0.75 19.81
C GLU A 35 -2.74 -1.99 19.23
N ALA A 36 -3.31 -3.19 19.42
CA ALA A 36 -2.77 -4.41 18.84
C ALA A 36 -2.83 -4.38 17.31
N LEU A 37 -3.92 -3.85 16.75
CA LEU A 37 -4.05 -3.64 15.31
C LEU A 37 -3.09 -2.55 14.81
N LYS A 38 -2.91 -1.44 15.54
CA LYS A 38 -1.90 -0.42 15.19
C LYS A 38 -0.49 -1.01 15.12
N GLU A 39 -0.11 -1.84 16.09
CA GLU A 39 1.18 -2.51 16.08
C GLU A 39 1.34 -3.40 14.85
N GLU A 40 0.30 -4.13 14.46
CA GLU A 40 0.33 -4.98 13.28
C GLU A 40 0.40 -4.15 11.98
N LEU A 41 -0.37 -3.06 11.88
CA LEU A 41 -0.29 -2.11 10.77
C LEU A 41 1.14 -1.55 10.61
N LYS A 42 1.82 -1.20 11.71
CA LYS A 42 3.22 -0.73 11.68
C LYS A 42 4.18 -1.81 11.19
N LYS A 43 4.02 -3.06 11.65
CA LYS A 43 4.84 -4.19 11.14
C LYS A 43 4.62 -4.42 9.64
N MET A 44 3.37 -4.31 9.18
CA MET A 44 3.06 -4.38 7.75
C MET A 44 3.72 -3.25 6.98
N HIS A 45 3.69 -2.02 7.51
CA HIS A 45 4.38 -0.86 6.92
C HIS A 45 5.88 -1.15 6.74
N ASP A 46 6.57 -1.57 7.80
CA ASP A 46 7.99 -1.94 7.76
C ASP A 46 8.28 -3.06 6.74
N GLY A 47 7.34 -4.02 6.62
CA GLY A 47 7.41 -5.08 5.63
C GLY A 47 7.37 -4.56 4.20
N TYR A 48 6.41 -3.69 3.89
CA TYR A 48 6.26 -3.08 2.58
C TYR A 48 7.42 -2.14 2.24
N GLU A 49 7.98 -1.40 3.20
CA GLU A 49 9.18 -0.58 3.00
C GLU A 49 10.37 -1.43 2.55
N LYS A 50 10.59 -2.60 3.17
CA LYS A 50 11.66 -3.52 2.78
C LYS A 50 11.46 -4.06 1.37
N ILE A 51 10.22 -4.38 0.97
CA ILE A 51 9.93 -4.87 -0.38
C ILE A 51 10.12 -3.74 -1.40
N SER A 52 9.57 -2.55 -1.12
CA SER A 52 9.70 -1.35 -1.96
C SER A 52 11.18 -0.99 -2.19
N GLY A 53 11.98 -0.97 -1.12
CA GLY A 53 13.40 -0.66 -1.18
C GLY A 53 14.19 -1.67 -2.02
N LYS A 54 13.90 -2.98 -1.90
CA LYS A 54 14.51 -4.02 -2.74
C LYS A 54 14.13 -3.86 -4.21
N ALA A 55 12.86 -3.58 -4.50
CA ALA A 55 12.39 -3.36 -5.87
C ALA A 55 13.04 -2.12 -6.49
N ALA A 56 13.15 -1.02 -5.73
CA ALA A 56 13.81 0.19 -6.17
C ALA A 56 15.31 -0.01 -6.44
N LEU A 57 16.00 -0.73 -5.55
CA LEU A 57 17.42 -1.05 -5.72
C LEU A 57 17.64 -1.85 -7.00
N TYR A 58 16.88 -2.93 -7.20
CA TYR A 58 16.98 -3.76 -8.41
C TYR A 58 16.66 -2.97 -9.67
N ALA A 59 15.62 -2.13 -9.65
CA ALA A 59 15.25 -1.29 -10.79
C ALA A 59 16.39 -0.33 -11.16
N ARG A 60 16.99 0.33 -10.16
CA ARG A 60 18.13 1.22 -10.34
C ARG A 60 19.34 0.50 -10.93
N GLU A 61 19.70 -0.65 -10.38
CA GLU A 61 20.85 -1.45 -10.84
C GLU A 61 20.70 -1.94 -12.29
N ASN A 62 19.46 -2.10 -12.76
CA ASN A 62 19.14 -2.60 -14.09
C ASN A 62 18.61 -1.52 -15.06
N ASN A 63 18.69 -0.23 -14.69
CA ASN A 63 18.17 0.90 -15.47
C ASN A 63 16.68 0.75 -15.88
N ILE A 64 15.87 0.15 -15.00
CA ILE A 64 14.43 -0.01 -15.19
C ILE A 64 13.71 1.21 -14.62
N GLU A 65 12.90 1.88 -15.43
CA GLU A 65 12.06 2.98 -14.98
C GLU A 65 10.87 2.45 -14.15
N ILE A 66 10.75 2.95 -12.93
CA ILE A 66 9.64 2.68 -12.01
C ILE A 66 9.07 4.00 -11.53
N LYS A 67 7.75 4.05 -11.27
CA LYS A 67 7.04 5.27 -10.86
C LYS A 67 6.23 5.03 -9.62
N GLU A 68 6.21 6.03 -8.75
CA GLU A 68 5.31 6.07 -7.61
C GLU A 68 3.88 6.44 -8.04
N PRO A 69 2.88 6.13 -7.19
CA PRO A 69 1.55 6.69 -7.31
C PRO A 69 1.55 8.22 -7.37
N GLY A 70 0.87 8.77 -8.38
CA GLY A 70 0.69 10.21 -8.49
C GLY A 70 -0.17 10.81 -7.35
N PRO A 71 -0.04 12.11 -7.07
CA PRO A 71 -0.74 12.77 -5.95
C PRO A 71 -2.26 12.63 -5.98
N ILE A 72 -2.87 12.68 -7.17
CA ILE A 72 -4.34 12.55 -7.33
C ILE A 72 -4.83 11.20 -6.80
N LYS A 73 -4.12 10.12 -7.14
CA LYS A 73 -4.50 8.77 -6.69
C LYS A 73 -4.31 8.61 -5.19
N LYS A 74 -3.24 9.18 -4.62
CA LYS A 74 -3.04 9.21 -3.16
C LYS A 74 -4.18 9.96 -2.45
N ALA A 75 -4.60 11.11 -2.98
CA ALA A 75 -5.72 11.86 -2.43
C ALA A 75 -7.06 11.10 -2.51
N MET A 76 -7.31 10.36 -3.59
CA MET A 76 -8.50 9.50 -3.71
C MET A 76 -8.49 8.39 -2.65
N MET A 77 -7.36 7.70 -2.46
CA MET A 77 -7.22 6.64 -1.44
C MET A 77 -7.39 7.17 -0.01
N TRP A 78 -6.87 8.36 0.28
CA TRP A 78 -7.08 9.00 1.56
C TRP A 78 -8.57 9.30 1.81
N GLY A 79 -9.27 9.86 0.81
CA GLY A 79 -10.70 10.19 0.90
C GLY A 79 -11.60 8.96 1.07
N SER A 80 -11.45 7.99 0.16
CA SER A 80 -11.31 6.56 0.48
C SER A 80 -11.57 6.10 1.91
N ILE A 81 -10.43 5.95 2.56
CA ILE A 81 -10.27 5.43 3.91
C ILE A 81 -11.03 6.28 4.91
N LYS A 82 -10.96 7.61 4.82
CA LYS A 82 -11.68 8.50 5.73
C LYS A 82 -13.19 8.29 5.67
N MET A 83 -13.77 8.17 4.49
CA MET A 83 -15.21 7.94 4.35
C MET A 83 -15.64 6.59 4.93
N SER A 84 -14.84 5.54 4.73
CA SER A 84 -15.14 4.20 5.28
C SER A 84 -15.01 4.17 6.81
N THR A 85 -13.92 4.72 7.35
CA THR A 85 -13.64 4.73 8.79
C THR A 85 -14.55 5.67 9.59
N LEU A 86 -15.01 6.78 8.99
CA LEU A 86 -16.07 7.62 9.59
C LEU A 86 -17.39 6.85 9.78
N LYS A 87 -17.67 5.84 8.96
CA LYS A 87 -18.86 4.99 9.10
C LYS A 87 -18.65 3.88 10.13
N ASP A 88 -17.47 3.26 10.11
CA ASP A 88 -17.09 2.17 11.01
C ASP A 88 -15.57 2.15 11.18
N ASN A 89 -15.06 2.44 12.37
CA ASN A 89 -13.64 2.34 12.70
C ASN A 89 -13.32 1.13 13.58
N SER A 90 -14.23 0.15 13.65
CA SER A 90 -14.02 -1.07 14.42
C SER A 90 -12.85 -1.86 13.88
N ARG A 91 -12.17 -2.57 14.78
CA ARG A 91 -11.05 -3.47 14.44
C ARG A 91 -11.39 -4.44 13.30
N ALA A 92 -12.59 -5.00 13.30
CA ALA A 92 -13.03 -5.96 12.29
C ALA A 92 -13.16 -5.30 10.92
N HIS A 93 -13.77 -4.11 10.84
CA HIS A 93 -13.90 -3.38 9.59
C HIS A 93 -12.55 -2.93 9.03
N ILE A 94 -11.67 -2.38 9.88
CA ILE A 94 -10.32 -1.98 9.44
C ILE A 94 -9.54 -3.20 8.93
N ALA A 95 -9.60 -4.35 9.61
CA ALA A 95 -8.96 -5.57 9.13
C ALA A 95 -9.54 -6.05 7.78
N GLU A 96 -10.85 -5.95 7.59
CA GLU A 96 -11.50 -6.22 6.30
C GLU A 96 -10.99 -5.28 5.22
N MET A 97 -10.96 -3.96 5.47
CA MET A 97 -10.43 -2.97 4.53
C MET A 97 -8.98 -3.28 4.12
N MET A 98 -8.14 -3.67 5.08
CA MET A 98 -6.74 -4.02 4.80
C MET A 98 -6.59 -5.30 3.97
N THR A 99 -7.55 -6.22 4.02
CA THR A 99 -7.49 -7.49 3.28
C THR A 99 -8.14 -7.40 1.90
N GLN A 100 -9.23 -6.65 1.77
CA GLN A 100 -9.94 -6.45 0.49
C GLN A 100 -9.35 -5.32 -0.36
N GLY A 101 -8.55 -4.45 0.26
CA GLY A 101 -8.06 -3.21 -0.33
C GLY A 101 -8.87 -2.01 0.12
N THR A 102 -8.19 -0.87 0.20
CA THR A 102 -8.69 0.43 0.70
C THR A 102 -8.91 1.44 -0.41
#